data_AF-A0A5C6YXJ8-F1
#
_entry.id   AF-A0A5C6YXJ8-F1
#
_cell.length_a   1.000
_cell.length_b   1.000
_cell.length_c   1.000
_cell.angle_alpha   90.00
_cell.angle_beta   90.00
_cell.angle_gamma   90.00
#
_symmetry.space_group_name_H-M   'P 1'
#
loop_
_entity.id
_entity.type
_entity.pdbx_description
1 polymer ?
#
loop_
_entity_poly.entity_id
_entity_poly.type
_entity_poly.pdbx_seq_one_letter_code
_entity_poly.pdbx_strand_id
1 'polypeptide(L)' 'MHIPTLESERLVLSPPDRRCEDAYRRFYADADASGAYGGPLAPAAIWS' A
#
# COMPACT_ATOMS: atom_id res chain seq x y z
N MET A 1 17.97 -7.04 -9.42
CA MET A 1 17.73 -5.70 -8.87
C MET A 1 17.43 -5.87 -7.38
N HIS A 2 18.17 -5.21 -6.51
CA HIS A 2 17.96 -5.28 -5.06
C HIS A 2 17.46 -3.90 -4.60
N ILE A 3 16.26 -3.86 -4.00
CA ILE A 3 15.71 -2.63 -3.42
C ILE A 3 16.10 -2.65 -1.93
N PRO A 4 16.78 -1.62 -1.41
CA PRO A 4 17.25 -1.61 -0.04
C PRO A 4 16.09 -1.45 0.95
N THR A 5 16.30 -1.98 2.16
CA THR A 5 15.48 -1.65 3.33
C THR A 5 16.13 -0.50 4.07
N LEU A 6 15.34 0.49 4.50
CA LEU A 6 15.80 1.64 5.26
C LEU A 6 15.21 1.57 6.68
N GLU A 7 16.01 1.95 7.67
CA GLU A 7 15.61 1.86 9.08
C GLU A 7 15.74 3.22 9.77
N SER A 8 14.86 3.43 10.73
CA SER A 8 14.89 4.55 11.68
C SER A 8 14.63 3.99 13.08
N GLU A 9 14.72 4.83 14.10
CA GLU A 9 14.46 4.42 15.49
C GLU A 9 13.07 3.77 15.67
N ARG A 10 12.07 4.17 14.87
CA ARG A 10 10.67 3.75 15.05
C ARG A 10 10.10 2.90 13.92
N LEU A 11 10.69 2.96 12.73
CA LEU A 11 10.07 2.40 11.51
C LEU A 11 11.11 1.78 10.58
N VAL A 12 10.66 0.73 9.90
CA VAL A 12 11.36 0.07 8.80
C VAL A 12 10.59 0.37 7.51
N LEU A 13 11.29 0.95 6.53
CA LEU A 13 10.80 1.11 5.18
C LEU A 13 11.37 -0.02 4.32
N SER A 14 10.55 -1.03 4.06
CA SER A 14 10.91 -2.18 3.24
C SER A 14 10.20 -2.15 1.88
N PRO A 15 10.75 -2.82 0.86
CA PRO A 15 10.04 -3.04 -0.40
C PRO A 15 8.68 -3.74 -0.16
N PRO A 16 7.62 -3.35 -0.88
CA PRO A 16 6.35 -4.06 -0.81
C PRO A 16 6.49 -5.52 -1.25
N ASP A 17 5.77 -6.42 -0.59
CA ASP A 17 5.61 -7.81 -1.01
C ASP A 17 4.15 -8.27 -0.90
N ARG A 18 3.89 -9.55 -1.20
CA ARG A 18 2.53 -10.11 -1.19
C ARG A 18 1.81 -9.98 0.15
N ARG A 19 2.54 -9.84 1.26
CA ARG A 19 1.96 -9.65 2.60
C ARG A 19 1.34 -8.25 2.75
N CYS A 20 1.68 -7.29 1.89
CA CYS A 20 1.10 -5.94 1.87
C CYS A 20 -0.30 -5.90 1.24
N GLU A 21 -0.77 -6.97 0.60
CA GLU A 21 -2.03 -7.00 -0.16
C GLU A 21 -3.23 -6.53 0.65
N ASP A 22 -3.39 -7.04 1.88
CA ASP A 22 -4.51 -6.67 2.74
C ASP A 22 -4.45 -5.22 3.24
N ALA A 23 -3.25 -4.67 3.40
CA ALA A 23 -3.08 -3.27 3.79
C ALA A 23 -3.48 -2.33 2.65
N TYR A 24 -3.03 -2.65 1.42
CA TYR A 24 -3.40 -1.93 0.21
C TYR A 24 -4.91 -2.00 -0.06
N ARG A 25 -5.53 -3.18 0.08
CA ARG A 25 -6.97 -3.35 -0.06
C ARG A 25 -7.76 -2.45 0.88
N ARG A 26 -7.34 -2.38 2.14
CA ARG A 26 -7.95 -1.49 3.14
C ARG A 26 -7.77 -0.02 2.78
N PHE A 27 -6.56 0.38 2.39
CA PHE A 27 -6.26 1.75 1.99
C PHE A 27 -7.13 2.20 0.82
N TYR A 28 -7.17 1.42 -0.27
CA TYR A 28 -7.92 1.79 -1.48
C TYR A 28 -9.43 1.59 -1.37
N ALA A 29 -9.93 0.85 -0.38
CA ALA A 29 -11.38 0.77 -0.10
C ALA A 29 -11.89 2.00 0.69
N ASP A 30 -10.99 2.81 1.24
CA ASP A 30 -11.32 3.98 2.06
C ASP A 30 -11.24 5.26 1.21
N ALA A 31 -12.37 5.95 1.07
CA ALA A 31 -12.50 7.16 0.26
C ALA A 31 -11.67 8.33 0.81
N ASP A 32 -11.61 8.48 2.13
CA ASP A 32 -10.89 9.56 2.78
C ASP A 32 -9.38 9.33 2.68
N ALA A 33 -8.94 8.09 2.85
CA ALA A 33 -7.52 7.74 2.78
C ALA A 33 -6.97 7.80 1.34
N SER A 34 -7.76 7.39 0.34
CA SER A 34 -7.27 7.14 -1.03
C SER A 34 -7.86 8.04 -2.11
N GLY A 35 -8.71 9.02 -1.77
CA GLY A 35 -9.33 9.92 -2.75
C GLY A 35 -8.33 10.66 -3.66
N ALA A 36 -7.17 11.04 -3.13
CA ALA A 36 -6.08 11.65 -3.91
C ALA A 36 -5.48 10.71 -4.98
N TYR A 37 -5.72 9.40 -4.85
CA TYR A 37 -5.26 8.34 -5.76
C TYR A 37 -6.40 7.74 -6.59
N GLY A 38 -7.60 8.36 -6.56
CA GLY A 38 -8.77 7.90 -7.31
C GLY A 38 -9.64 6.86 -6.60
N GLY A 39 -9.40 6.63 -5.31
CA GLY A 39 -10.27 5.75 -4.52
C GLY A 39 -11.59 6.42 -4.09
N PRO A 40 -12.52 5.64 -3.51
CA PRO A 40 -12.39 4.22 -3.19
C PRO A 40 -12.49 3.35 -4.45
N LEU A 41 -11.61 2.35 -4.54
CA LEU A 41 -11.54 1.42 -5.68
C LEU A 41 -12.30 0.13 -5.37
N ALA A 42 -12.93 -0.44 -6.40
CA ALA A 42 -13.47 -1.79 -6.30
C ALA A 42 -12.32 -2.79 -6.09
N PRO A 43 -12.52 -3.90 -5.36
CA PRO A 43 -11.44 -4.86 -5.04
C PRO A 43 -10.62 -5.34 -6.25
N ALA A 44 -11.25 -5.48 -7.41
CA ALA A 44 -10.62 -5.90 -8.65
C ALA A 44 -9.65 -4.86 -9.26
N ALA A 45 -9.78 -3.58 -8.89
CA ALA A 45 -8.98 -2.47 -9.42
C ALA A 45 -7.79 -2.10 -8.52
N ILE A 46 -7.65 -2.71 -7.34
CA ILE A 46 -6.63 -2.34 -6.34
C ILE A 46 -5.20 -2.76 -6.77
N TRP A 47 -5.06 -3.59 -7.81
CA TRP A 47 -3.77 -4.14 -8.28
C TRP A 47 -3.72 -4.42 -9.80
N SER A 48 -4.62 -3.83 -10.59
CA SER A 48 -4.72 -4.04 -12.05
C SER A 48 -3.69 -3.24 -12.84
#